data_AF-A0AAV1XT46-F1
#
_entry.id   AF-A0AAV1XT46-F1
#
_cell.length_a   1.000
_cell.length_b   1.000
_cell.length_c   1.000
_cell.angle_alpha   90.00
_cell.angle_beta   90.00
_cell.angle_gamma   90.00
#
_symmetry.space_group_name_H-M   'P 1'
#
loop_
_entity.id
_entity.type
_entity.pdbx_description
1 polymer ?
#
loop_
_entity_poly.entity_id
_entity_poly.type
_entity_poly.pdbx_seq_one_letter_code
_entity_poly.pdbx_strand_id
1 'polypeptide(L)'
;MMMEKTVATFFLSIMILGLLDGTSNASQINDITCGEVGPLLLPCVPFLQGSGTGQPSTSCCSGPKSIFDRATSTQNRRAFCECFKQAAPIIGLNPGRSKQLPKLCNISLPFNLDPKIDCNS
;
A
#
# COMPACT_ATOMS: atom_id res chain seq x y z
N MET A 1 47.70 -6.93 -30.12
CA MET A 1 47.72 -7.39 -28.72
C MET A 1 47.75 -6.26 -27.67
N MET A 2 47.94 -4.97 -28.04
CA MET A 2 47.89 -3.85 -27.08
C MET A 2 46.47 -3.30 -26.85
N MET A 3 45.65 -3.24 -27.91
CA MET A 3 44.27 -2.74 -27.87
C MET A 3 43.36 -3.57 -26.93
N GLU A 4 43.52 -4.89 -26.93
CA GLU A 4 42.71 -5.82 -26.12
C GLU A 4 42.97 -5.64 -24.61
N LYS A 5 44.23 -5.41 -24.22
CA LYS A 5 44.62 -5.14 -22.82
C LYS A 5 44.10 -3.80 -22.33
N THR A 6 44.14 -2.78 -23.18
CA THR A 6 43.60 -1.45 -22.89
C THR A 6 42.08 -1.52 -22.72
N VAL A 7 41.37 -2.20 -23.62
CA VAL A 7 39.92 -2.41 -23.55
C VAL A 7 39.53 -3.17 -22.28
N ALA A 8 40.22 -4.27 -21.96
CA ALA A 8 39.97 -5.03 -20.74
C ALA A 8 40.18 -4.18 -19.46
N THR A 9 41.19 -3.32 -19.46
CA THR A 9 41.49 -2.43 -18.32
C THR A 9 40.44 -1.35 -18.15
N PHE A 10 39.95 -0.77 -19.25
CA PHE A 10 38.83 0.19 -19.22
C PHE A 10 37.54 -0.45 -18.70
N PHE A 11 37.20 -1.66 -19.17
CA PHE A 11 36.02 -2.38 -18.68
C PHE A 11 36.10 -2.72 -17.19
N LEU A 12 37.27 -3.17 -16.71
CA LEU A 12 37.48 -3.44 -15.29
C LEU A 12 37.38 -2.18 -14.43
N SER A 13 37.90 -1.05 -14.92
CA SER A 13 37.80 0.24 -14.22
C SER A 13 36.35 0.72 -14.06
N ILE A 14 35.51 0.53 -15.08
CA ILE A 14 34.09 0.94 -15.06
C ILE A 14 33.29 0.07 -14.08
N MET A 15 33.60 -1.24 -14.01
CA MET A 15 32.97 -2.16 -13.06
C MET A 15 33.30 -1.82 -11.61
N ILE A 16 34.54 -1.40 -11.32
CA ILE A 16 34.97 -1.02 -9.96
C ILE A 16 34.32 0.29 -9.51
N LEU A 17 34.17 1.26 -10.43
CA LEU A 17 33.49 2.54 -10.15
C LEU A 17 31.98 2.35 -9.89
N GLY A 18 31.31 1.44 -10.62
CA GLY A 18 29.89 1.15 -10.41
C GLY A 18 29.55 0.46 -9.07
N LEU A 19 30.55 -0.12 -8.38
CA LEU A 19 30.37 -0.73 -7.06
C LEU A 19 30.49 0.27 -5.90
N LEU A 20 30.94 1.50 -6.16
CA LEU A 20 31.13 2.54 -5.14
C LEU A 20 29.89 3.44 -4.96
N ASP A 21 28.89 3.37 -5.85
CA ASP A 21 27.60 4.06 -5.73
C ASP A 21 26.54 3.26 -4.96
N GLY A 22 26.97 2.21 -4.24
CA GLY A 22 26.11 1.25 -3.54
C GLY A 22 25.64 1.66 -2.14
N THR A 23 25.79 2.92 -1.71
CA THR A 23 25.04 3.41 -0.53
C THR A 23 23.69 3.97 -0.98
N SER A 24 22.87 3.13 -1.61
CA SER A 24 21.45 3.38 -1.59
C SER A 24 21.03 3.34 -0.13
N ASN A 25 20.79 4.51 0.48
CA ASN A 25 19.89 4.60 1.60
C ASN A 25 18.57 4.04 1.10
N ALA A 26 18.37 2.73 1.26
CA ALA A 26 17.06 2.13 1.21
C ALA A 26 16.31 2.72 2.41
N SER A 27 15.77 3.93 2.24
CA SER A 27 14.60 4.33 2.97
C SER A 27 13.61 3.22 2.69
N GLN A 28 13.38 2.36 3.69
CA GLN A 28 12.24 1.46 3.63
C GLN A 28 11.04 2.34 3.28
N ILE A 29 10.46 2.16 2.09
CA ILE A 29 9.26 2.87 1.67
C ILE A 29 8.13 2.26 2.49
N ASN A 30 8.04 2.68 3.75
CA ASN A 30 6.94 2.37 4.65
C ASN A 30 5.76 3.30 4.39
N ASP A 31 5.90 4.24 3.46
CA ASP A 31 4.87 5.19 3.09
C ASP A 31 3.74 4.50 2.33
N ILE A 32 2.52 4.70 2.84
CA ILE A 32 1.32 4.20 2.16
C ILE A 32 1.00 5.08 0.96
N THR A 33 0.73 4.47 -0.20
CA THR A 33 0.30 5.20 -1.41
C THR A 33 -1.02 4.68 -1.97
N CYS A 34 -1.81 5.52 -2.65
CA CYS A 34 -3.10 5.06 -3.17
C CYS A 34 -2.97 4.00 -4.27
N GLY A 35 -1.83 3.99 -4.97
CA GLY A 35 -1.51 3.00 -6.00
C GLY A 35 -1.41 1.57 -5.46
N GLU A 36 -1.00 1.39 -4.20
CA GLU A 36 -1.00 0.08 -3.54
C GLU A 36 -2.31 -0.21 -2.80
N VAL A 37 -3.00 0.81 -2.27
CA VAL A 37 -4.25 0.62 -1.50
C VAL A 37 -5.37 0.07 -2.40
N GLY A 38 -5.54 0.63 -3.59
CA GLY A 38 -6.60 0.23 -4.52
C GLY A 38 -6.61 -1.27 -4.85
N PRO A 39 -5.50 -1.84 -5.37
CA PRO A 39 -5.41 -3.27 -5.69
C PRO A 39 -5.69 -4.19 -4.50
N LEU A 40 -5.25 -3.81 -3.30
CA LEU A 40 -5.43 -4.58 -2.07
C LEU A 40 -6.86 -4.53 -1.53
N LEU A 41 -7.62 -3.47 -1.83
CA LEU A 41 -9.04 -3.35 -1.49
C LEU A 41 -9.97 -3.94 -2.57
N LEU A 42 -9.46 -4.23 -3.77
CA LEU A 42 -10.26 -4.74 -4.89
C LEU A 42 -11.08 -5.99 -4.53
N PRO A 43 -10.55 -6.99 -3.80
CA PRO A 43 -11.34 -8.15 -3.38
C PRO A 43 -12.49 -7.82 -2.42
N CYS A 44 -12.45 -6.65 -1.76
CA CYS A 44 -13.48 -6.19 -0.85
C CYS A 44 -14.65 -5.46 -1.51
N VAL A 45 -14.51 -5.05 -2.77
CA VAL A 45 -15.52 -4.22 -3.45
C VAL A 45 -16.94 -4.78 -3.36
N PRO A 46 -17.21 -6.09 -3.60
CA PRO A 46 -18.57 -6.62 -3.49
C PRO A 46 -19.17 -6.51 -2.07
N PHE A 47 -18.34 -6.71 -1.04
CA PHE A 47 -18.75 -6.53 0.35
C PHE A 47 -18.98 -5.05 0.68
N LEU A 48 -18.06 -4.18 0.26
CA LEU A 48 -18.10 -2.73 0.49
C LEU A 48 -19.29 -2.07 -0.20
N GLN A 49 -19.71 -2.57 -1.36
CA GLN A 49 -20.93 -2.13 -2.05
C GLN A 49 -22.21 -2.68 -1.41
N GLY A 50 -22.10 -3.76 -0.64
CA GLY A 50 -23.25 -4.49 -0.11
C GLY A 50 -23.95 -5.37 -1.15
N SER A 51 -23.34 -5.60 -2.31
CA SER A 51 -23.82 -6.51 -3.37
C SER A 51 -23.44 -7.98 -3.10
N GLY A 52 -22.48 -8.23 -2.19
CA GLY A 52 -22.03 -9.55 -1.79
C GLY A 52 -22.69 -10.12 -0.53
N THR A 53 -22.12 -11.22 -0.02
CA THR A 53 -22.57 -11.91 1.20
C THR A 53 -22.52 -11.02 2.45
N GLY A 54 -23.18 -11.47 3.52
CA GLY A 54 -23.10 -10.84 4.84
C GLY A 54 -21.67 -10.73 5.41
N GLN A 55 -20.73 -11.55 4.92
CA GLN A 55 -19.35 -11.62 5.38
C GLN A 55 -18.35 -11.30 4.26
N PRO A 56 -17.19 -10.67 4.58
CA PRO A 56 -16.09 -10.49 3.66
C PRO A 56 -15.39 -11.82 3.35
N SER A 57 -14.85 -11.97 2.14
CA SER A 57 -14.03 -13.13 1.78
C SER A 57 -12.67 -13.11 2.48
N THR A 58 -12.00 -14.27 2.55
CA THR A 58 -10.62 -14.35 3.06
C THR A 58 -9.66 -13.44 2.29
N SER A 59 -9.79 -13.37 0.96
CA SER A 59 -9.00 -12.47 0.12
C SER A 59 -9.28 -11.00 0.45
N CYS A 60 -10.53 -10.64 0.70
CA CYS A 60 -10.89 -9.32 1.18
C CYS A 60 -10.27 -9.03 2.55
N CYS A 61 -10.12 -9.97 3.47
CA CYS A 61 -9.47 -9.65 4.75
C CYS A 61 -7.93 -9.58 4.66
N SER A 62 -7.32 -10.35 3.76
CA SER A 62 -5.86 -10.44 3.64
C SER A 62 -5.18 -9.16 3.14
N GLY A 63 -5.72 -8.54 2.07
CA GLY A 63 -5.17 -7.33 1.47
C GLY A 63 -5.18 -6.12 2.41
N PRO A 64 -6.34 -5.72 2.96
CA PRO A 64 -6.44 -4.63 3.91
C PRO A 64 -5.57 -4.86 5.15
N LYS A 65 -5.49 -6.09 5.69
CA LYS A 65 -4.65 -6.39 6.85
C LYS A 65 -3.19 -5.98 6.62
N SER A 66 -2.63 -6.26 5.44
CA SER A 66 -1.26 -5.87 5.10
C SER A 66 -1.03 -4.34 5.08
N ILE A 67 -2.05 -3.57 4.70
CA ILE A 67 -2.00 -2.10 4.72
C ILE A 67 -2.11 -1.59 6.15
N PHE A 68 -3.06 -2.13 6.90
CA PHE A 68 -3.35 -1.70 8.26
C PHE A 68 -2.20 -1.99 9.22
N ASP A 69 -1.50 -3.11 9.04
CA ASP A 69 -0.29 -3.42 9.80
C ASP A 69 0.85 -2.39 9.54
N ARG A 70 0.82 -1.67 8.41
CA ARG A 70 1.74 -0.55 8.09
C ARG A 70 1.18 0.82 8.47
N ALA A 71 -0.11 0.95 8.74
CA ALA A 71 -0.78 2.20 9.13
C ALA A 71 -0.56 2.56 10.61
N THR A 72 0.68 2.41 11.09
CA THR A 72 1.06 2.64 12.50
C THR A 72 1.51 4.08 12.76
N SER A 73 2.10 4.75 11.77
CA SER A 73 2.49 6.16 11.84
C SER A 73 1.32 7.08 11.48
N THR A 74 1.33 8.31 12.00
CA THR A 74 0.32 9.32 11.63
C THR A 74 0.32 9.59 10.13
N GLN A 75 1.50 9.69 9.51
CA GLN A 75 1.62 9.87 8.05
C GLN A 75 0.90 8.75 7.29
N ASN A 76 1.12 7.49 7.63
CA ASN A 76 0.50 6.35 6.96
C ASN A 76 -1.00 6.27 7.20
N ARG A 77 -1.47 6.59 8.42
CA ARG A 77 -2.90 6.68 8.71
C ARG A 77 -3.59 7.72 7.84
N ARG A 78 -3.00 8.90 7.70
CA ARG A 78 -3.50 9.99 6.85
C ARG A 78 -3.51 9.58 5.39
N ALA A 79 -2.40 9.04 4.89
CA ALA A 79 -2.29 8.59 3.51
C ALA A 79 -3.35 7.54 3.17
N PHE A 80 -3.47 6.48 4.00
CA PHE A 80 -4.51 5.47 3.83
C PHE A 80 -5.92 6.08 3.84
N CYS A 81 -6.20 6.98 4.80
CA CYS A 81 -7.49 7.63 4.93
C CYS A 81 -7.88 8.41 3.67
N GLU A 82 -6.95 9.20 3.13
CA GLU A 82 -7.18 9.96 1.89
C GLU A 82 -7.43 9.03 0.70
N CYS A 83 -6.66 7.95 0.57
CA CYS A 83 -6.88 6.95 -0.48
C CYS A 83 -8.26 6.30 -0.37
N PHE A 84 -8.66 5.91 0.84
CA PHE A 84 -9.96 5.31 1.11
C PHE A 84 -11.10 6.29 0.77
N LYS A 85 -10.97 7.56 1.15
CA LYS A 85 -11.94 8.62 0.88
C LYS A 85 -12.11 8.88 -0.62
N GLN A 86 -11.03 8.85 -1.39
CA GLN A 86 -11.07 8.98 -2.85
C GLN A 86 -11.70 7.76 -3.52
N ALA A 87 -11.44 6.55 -3.02
CA ALA A 87 -11.99 5.32 -3.59
C ALA A 87 -13.48 5.14 -3.31
N ALA A 88 -13.97 5.60 -2.16
CA ALA A 88 -15.36 5.41 -1.71
C ALA A 88 -16.44 5.81 -2.75
N PRO A 89 -16.42 7.01 -3.36
CA PRO A 89 -17.41 7.37 -4.38
C PRO A 89 -17.26 6.54 -5.67
N ILE A 90 -16.03 6.18 -6.05
CA ILE A 90 -15.75 5.44 -7.29
C ILE A 90 -16.39 4.05 -7.25
N ILE A 91 -16.31 3.39 -6.11
CA ILE A 91 -16.85 2.03 -5.95
C ILE A 91 -18.30 2.03 -5.47
N GLY A 92 -18.95 3.18 -5.26
CA GLY A 92 -20.30 3.21 -4.68
C GLY A 92 -20.34 2.59 -3.27
N LEU A 93 -19.38 2.94 -2.43
CA LEU A 93 -19.19 2.34 -1.10
C LEU A 93 -20.42 2.54 -0.21
N ASN A 94 -20.86 1.46 0.45
CA ASN A 94 -21.85 1.47 1.51
C ASN A 94 -21.15 1.78 2.86
N PRO A 95 -21.42 2.94 3.50
CA PRO A 95 -20.75 3.33 4.75
C PRO A 95 -21.01 2.38 5.92
N GLY A 96 -22.15 1.67 5.92
CA GLY A 96 -22.46 0.67 6.94
C GLY A 96 -21.60 -0.57 6.81
N ARG A 97 -21.28 -0.99 5.57
CA ARG A 97 -20.40 -2.13 5.29
C ARG A 97 -18.95 -1.80 5.62
N SER A 98 -18.45 -0.62 5.25
CA SER A 98 -17.06 -0.24 5.54
C SER A 98 -16.75 -0.23 7.03
N LYS A 99 -17.69 0.25 7.87
CA LYS A 99 -17.56 0.24 9.34
C LYS A 99 -17.51 -1.17 9.94
N GLN A 100 -18.13 -2.16 9.29
CA GLN A 100 -18.13 -3.54 9.75
C GLN A 100 -16.88 -4.31 9.33
N LEU A 101 -16.22 -3.89 8.24
CA LEU A 101 -15.09 -4.61 7.65
C LEU A 101 -13.95 -4.88 8.67
N PRO A 102 -13.46 -3.90 9.46
CA PRO A 102 -12.38 -4.14 10.40
C PRO A 102 -12.74 -5.21 11.44
N LYS A 103 -13.96 -5.13 12.00
CA LYS A 103 -14.44 -6.10 12.98
C LYS A 103 -14.56 -7.51 12.39
N LEU A 104 -15.12 -7.63 11.19
CA LEU A 104 -15.31 -8.93 10.53
C LEU A 104 -14.00 -9.56 10.06
N CYS A 105 -12.98 -8.75 9.76
CA CYS A 105 -11.65 -9.21 9.39
C CYS A 105 -10.67 -9.28 10.59
N ASN A 106 -11.14 -9.03 11.81
CA ASN A 106 -10.31 -9.00 13.03
C ASN A 106 -9.10 -8.04 12.93
N ILE A 107 -9.35 -6.84 12.39
CA ILE A 107 -8.37 -5.78 12.19
C ILE A 107 -8.61 -4.69 13.24
N SER A 108 -7.56 -4.34 13.98
CA SER A 108 -7.59 -3.22 14.93
C SER A 108 -7.13 -1.93 14.27
N LEU A 109 -7.96 -0.89 14.34
CA LEU A 109 -7.64 0.42 13.82
C LEU A 109 -7.89 1.49 14.89
N PRO A 110 -7.02 2.50 15.00
CA PRO A 110 -7.23 3.61 15.91
C PRO A 110 -8.29 4.61 15.38
N PHE A 111 -8.85 4.38 14.19
CA PHE A 111 -9.85 5.24 13.55
C PHE A 111 -10.92 4.41 12.82
N ASN A 112 -12.04 5.06 12.49
CA ASN A 112 -13.16 4.44 11.78
C ASN A 112 -13.00 4.54 10.26
N LEU A 113 -13.37 3.48 9.54
CA LEU A 113 -13.48 3.51 8.07
C LEU A 113 -14.81 4.15 7.63
N ASP A 114 -14.92 5.46 7.84
CA ASP A 114 -16.04 6.27 7.37
C ASP A 114 -15.59 7.11 6.16
N PRO A 115 -16.25 7.04 4.99
CA PRO A 115 -15.91 7.90 3.85
C PRO A 115 -16.08 9.41 4.14
N LYS A 116 -16.76 9.78 5.23
CA LYS A 116 -16.92 11.17 5.69
C LYS A 116 -15.92 11.57 6.77
N ILE A 117 -14.99 10.70 7.15
CA ILE A 117 -13.97 11.01 8.16
C ILE A 117 -13.11 12.20 7.71
N ASP A 118 -12.72 13.03 8.66
CA ASP A 118 -11.62 13.99 8.48
C ASP A 118 -10.30 13.25 8.69
N CYS A 119 -9.52 13.14 7.63
CA CYS A 119 -8.25 12.43 7.65
C CYS A 119 -7.16 13.18 8.41
N ASN A 120 -7.36 14.43 8.81
CA ASN A 120 -6.36 15.20 9.56
C ASN A 120 -6.52 15.15 11.08
N SER A 121 -7.63 14.60 11.56
CA SER A 121 -7.97 14.44 12.97
C SER A 121 -7.08 13.44 13.71
#